data_AF-A0A5K0XIH7-F1
#
_entry.id   AF-A0A5K0XIH7-F1
#
_cell.length_a   1.000
_cell.length_b   1.000
_cell.length_c   1.000
_cell.angle_alpha   90.00
_cell.angle_beta   90.00
_cell.angle_gamma   90.00
#
_symmetry.space_group_name_H-M   'P 1'
#
loop_
_entity.id
_entity.type
_entity.pdbx_description
1 polymer ?
#
loop_
_entity_poly.entity_id
_entity_poly.type
_entity_poly.pdbx_seq_one_letter_code
_entity_poly.pdbx_strand_id
1 'polypeptide(L)' 'DVLEELGAYIVAIDRPGYGQSDPNPKQSVKSKADDIQDFADRLNLGPKFYIMGFSMGGQHVWSCLKYIPH' A
#
# COMPACT_ATOMS: atom_id res chain seq x y z
N ASP A 1 -7.25 20.26 7.63
CA ASP A 1 -8.22 21.04 6.81
C ASP A 1 -9.06 20.09 5.95
N VAL A 2 -8.85 19.94 4.62
CA VAL A 2 -9.77 19.14 3.77
C VAL A 2 -9.85 17.64 4.14
N LEU A 3 -8.71 16.97 4.41
CA LEU A 3 -8.72 15.55 4.78
C LEU A 3 -9.43 15.30 6.10
N GLU A 4 -9.26 16.23 7.03
CA GLU A 4 -9.87 16.18 8.36
C GLU A 4 -11.37 16.45 8.29
N GLU A 5 -11.80 17.42 7.48
CA GLU A 5 -13.21 17.67 7.17
C GLU A 5 -13.90 16.45 6.52
N LEU A 6 -13.18 15.73 5.67
CA LEU A 6 -13.67 14.49 5.04
C LEU A 6 -13.57 13.27 5.95
N GLY A 7 -12.96 13.37 7.13
CA GLY A 7 -12.67 12.24 8.01
C GLY A 7 -11.77 11.20 7.35
N ALA A 8 -10.96 11.61 6.38
CA ALA A 8 -10.10 10.73 5.60
C ALA A 8 -8.78 10.47 6.32
N TYR A 9 -8.45 9.18 6.48
CA TYR A 9 -7.15 8.73 6.96
C TYR A 9 -6.29 8.28 5.79
N ILE A 10 -5.15 8.96 5.56
CA ILE A 10 -4.23 8.65 4.46
C ILE A 10 -2.92 8.12 5.03
N VAL A 11 -2.50 6.97 4.49
CA VAL A 11 -1.21 6.35 4.79
C VAL A 11 -0.37 6.37 3.52
N ALA A 12 0.82 6.96 3.59
CA ALA A 12 1.83 6.88 2.54
C ALA A 12 3.01 6.04 3.05
N ILE A 13 3.39 5.02 2.28
CA ILE A 13 4.47 4.11 2.65
C ILE A 13 5.69 4.30 1.75
N ASP A 14 6.86 4.28 2.37
CA ASP A 14 8.11 4.14 1.65
C ASP A 14 8.23 2.69 1.13
N ARG A 15 8.40 2.54 -0.18
CA ARG A 15 8.52 1.22 -0.82
C ARG A 15 9.89 0.62 -0.54
N PRO A 16 10.07 -0.72 -0.67
CA PRO A 16 11.37 -1.33 -0.47
C PRO A 16 12.47 -0.66 -1.30
N GLY A 17 13.53 -0.20 -0.63
CA GLY A 17 14.66 0.53 -1.24
C GLY A 17 14.43 2.03 -1.47
N TYR A 18 13.36 2.61 -0.93
CA TYR A 18 13.07 4.04 -0.96
C TYR A 18 12.95 4.58 0.47
N GLY A 19 13.35 5.83 0.67
CA GLY A 19 13.16 6.56 1.92
C GLY A 19 13.74 5.79 3.12
N GLN A 20 12.89 5.46 4.09
CA GLN A 20 13.25 4.75 5.31
C GLN A 20 13.05 3.23 5.25
N SER A 21 12.59 2.69 4.12
CA SER A 21 12.33 1.27 3.97
C SER A 21 13.56 0.50 3.49
N ASP A 22 13.82 -0.63 4.12
CA ASP A 22 14.90 -1.53 3.72
C ASP A 22 14.73 -2.01 2.26
N PRO A 23 15.83 -2.22 1.52
CA PRO A 23 15.74 -2.82 0.19
C PRO A 23 15.26 -4.27 0.28
N ASN A 24 14.44 -4.69 -0.70
CA ASN A 24 14.05 -6.08 -0.88
C ASN A 24 14.60 -6.61 -2.22
N PRO A 25 15.81 -7.22 -2.24
CA PRO A 25 16.40 -7.76 -3.47
C PRO A 25 15.60 -8.91 -4.09
N LYS A 26 14.72 -9.55 -3.31
CA LYS A 26 13.86 -10.67 -3.74
C LYS A 26 12.44 -10.21 -4.06
N GLN A 27 12.22 -8.91 -4.25
CA GLN A 27 10.91 -8.35 -4.54
C GLN A 27 10.28 -9.04 -5.77
N SER A 28 9.02 -9.42 -5.62
CA SER A 28 8.19 -9.98 -6.68
C SER A 28 6.94 -9.13 -6.87
N VAL A 29 6.10 -9.46 -7.86
CA VAL A 29 4.78 -8.82 -7.97
C VAL A 29 3.98 -9.09 -6.70
N LYS A 30 3.86 -10.35 -6.27
CA LYS A 30 3.10 -10.73 -5.07
C LYS A 30 3.61 -10.04 -3.80
N SER A 31 4.93 -9.95 -3.60
CA SER A 31 5.46 -9.32 -2.38
C SER A 31 5.08 -7.85 -2.25
N LYS A 32 4.81 -7.14 -3.36
CA LYS A 32 4.29 -5.76 -3.30
C LYS A 32 2.89 -5.69 -2.70
N ALA A 33 2.06 -6.69 -2.95
CA ALA A 33 0.72 -6.79 -2.37
C ALA A 33 0.83 -7.25 -0.91
N ASP A 34 1.69 -8.22 -0.62
CA ASP A 34 1.95 -8.71 0.74
C ASP A 34 2.40 -7.54 1.66
N ASP A 35 3.34 -6.67 1.20
CA ASP A 35 3.78 -5.49 1.96
C ASP A 35 2.60 -4.55 2.30
N ILE A 36 1.68 -4.32 1.36
CA ILE A 36 0.52 -3.44 1.55
C ILE A 36 -0.51 -4.09 2.47
N GLN A 37 -0.75 -5.39 2.33
CA GLN A 37 -1.64 -6.15 3.20
C GLN A 37 -1.13 -6.13 4.65
N ASP A 38 0.15 -6.42 4.86
CA ASP A 38 0.78 -6.39 6.18
C ASP A 38 0.67 -4.99 6.83
N PHE A 39 0.82 -3.92 6.04
CA PHE A 39 0.61 -2.55 6.53
C PHE A 39 -0.84 -2.29 6.92
N ALA A 40 -1.79 -2.68 6.07
CA ALA A 40 -3.22 -2.49 6.32
C ALA A 40 -3.69 -3.24 7.57
N ASP A 41 -3.20 -4.47 7.75
CA ASP A 41 -3.52 -5.33 8.90
C ASP A 41 -2.93 -4.74 10.19
N ARG A 42 -1.64 -4.33 10.18
CA ARG A 42 -0.99 -3.73 11.36
C ARG A 42 -1.62 -2.39 11.78
N LEU A 43 -2.11 -1.62 10.81
CA LEU A 43 -2.80 -0.36 11.07
C LEU A 43 -4.30 -0.55 11.36
N ASN A 44 -4.81 -1.78 11.31
CA ASN A 44 -6.22 -2.11 11.49
C ASN A 44 -7.14 -1.25 10.60
N LEU A 45 -6.79 -1.09 9.32
CA LEU A 45 -7.57 -0.28 8.37
C LEU A 45 -8.97 -0.86 8.07
N GLY A 46 -9.24 -2.07 8.57
CA GLY A 46 -10.51 -2.76 8.44
C GLY A 46 -10.57 -3.67 7.21
N PRO A 47 -11.73 -4.30 6.98
CA PRO A 47 -11.88 -5.33 5.95
C PRO A 47 -11.87 -4.78 4.52
N LYS A 48 -12.01 -3.46 4.35
CA LYS A 48 -11.98 -2.78 3.04
C LYS A 48 -11.29 -1.44 3.18
N PHE A 49 -10.40 -1.16 2.26
CA PHE A 49 -9.69 0.12 2.17
C PHE A 49 -9.42 0.47 0.70
N TYR A 50 -9.09 1.73 0.45
CA TYR A 50 -8.82 2.24 -0.89
C TYR A 50 -7.32 2.36 -1.11
N ILE A 51 -6.85 2.02 -2.30
CA ILE A 51 -5.46 2.16 -2.70
C ILE A 51 -5.40 3.11 -3.89
N MET A 52 -4.42 4.02 -3.86
CA MET A 52 -4.13 4.97 -4.93
C MET A 52 -2.66 4.81 -5.34
N GLY A 53 -2.37 4.92 -6.64
CA GLY A 53 -1.00 4.84 -7.12
C GLY A 53 -0.80 5.62 -8.42
N PHE A 54 0.29 6.39 -8.48
CA PHE A 54 0.68 7.18 -9.63
C PHE A 54 2.00 6.68 -10.21
N SER A 55 2.13 6.65 -11.55
CA SER A 55 3.33 6.17 -12.25
C SER A 55 3.75 4.76 -11.77
N MET A 56 4.96 4.58 -11.24
CA MET A 56 5.43 3.32 -10.65
C MET A 56 4.58 2.83 -9.46
N GLY A 57 3.84 3.73 -8.80
CA GLY A 57 2.83 3.36 -7.80
C GLY A 57 1.72 2.49 -8.39
N GLY A 58 1.37 2.68 -9.67
CA GLY A 58 0.35 1.87 -10.35
C GLY A 58 0.67 0.38 -10.36
N GLN A 59 1.96 -0.01 -10.43
CA GLN A 59 2.36 -1.42 -10.35
C GLN A 59 2.01 -2.06 -9.00
N HIS A 60 2.00 -1.28 -7.92
CA HIS A 60 1.64 -1.76 -6.59
C HIS A 60 0.12 -1.92 -6.47
N VAL A 61 -0.64 -0.97 -7.03
CA VAL A 61 -2.11 -1.07 -7.13
C VAL A 61 -2.52 -2.32 -7.91
N TRP A 62 -1.93 -2.54 -9.08
CA TRP A 62 -2.21 -3.74 -9.90
C TRP A 62 -1.87 -5.04 -9.18
N SER A 63 -0.79 -5.05 -8.39
CA SER A 63 -0.47 -6.22 -7.57
C SER A 63 -1.54 -6.48 -6.52
N CYS A 64 -2.00 -5.44 -5.81
CA CYS A 64 -3.06 -5.58 -4.82
C CYS A 64 -4.35 -6.09 -5.44
N LEU A 65 -4.77 -5.53 -6.58
CA LEU A 65 -5.95 -6.01 -7.30
C LEU A 65 -5.85 -7.49 -7.72
N LYS A 66 -4.62 -7.96 -7.99
CA LYS A 66 -4.37 -9.35 -8.39
C LYS A 66 -4.37 -10.34 -7.22
N TYR A 67 -3.88 -9.93 -6.05
CA TYR A 67 -3.59 -10.85 -4.94
C TYR A 67 -4.42 -10.61 -3.67
N ILE A 68 -4.97 -9.42 -3.46
CA ILE A 68 -5.83 -9.09 -2.32
C ILE A 68 -7.30 -9.24 -2.77
N PRO A 69 -8.11 -10.08 -2.09
CA PRO A 69 -9.54 -10.21 -2.38
C PRO A 69 -10.28 -8.88 -2.19
N HIS A 70 -11.28 -8.60 -3.04
CA HIS A 70 -12.07 -7.36 -3.06
C HIS A 70 -13.58 -7.62 -3.02
#